data_AF-A0A139W8M6-F1
#
_entry.id   AF-A0A139W8M6-F1
#
_cell.length_a   1.000
_cell.length_b   1.000
_cell.length_c   1.000
_cell.angle_alpha   90.00
_cell.angle_beta   90.00
_cell.angle_gamma   90.00
#
_symmetry.space_group_name_H-M   'P 1'
#
loop_
_entity.id
_entity.type
_entity.pdbx_description
1 polymer ?
#
loop_
_entity_poly.entity_id
_entity_poly.type
_entity_poly.pdbx_seq_one_letter_code
_entity_poly.pdbx_strand_id
1 'polypeptide(L)'
;MSLGEFPDALKTSTIIPIPKIANTSEAEEFRPINTLPTFEKLIERAVYEQLVEYFDKNKLLFTNQSGFRKNHSCESALQLTVTKFKREIDGGRYVVAVFLDLKRAFETIDRNILLTKLRCYGIGGNVIKWFESYLTDRKQKVKYNNVLSDEVSSEFGVPQGSVLGPLLFLIYLNDIVNYCDCDFVNLFADDTLVACYDTDLDKCIQKMNKALEILEKYFNTNKLKVNVSKTKAIIFTTKYKYNQIDFANINLSIYNITVEFVNKCKYLGFYLDSLLDFESHLDYVYIVYTITRLRILPKLMFKV
;
A
#
# COMPACT_ATOMS: atom_id res chain seq x y z
N MET A 1 24.11 -11.16 17.74
CA MET A 1 22.98 -12.03 18.10
C MET A 1 23.39 -13.50 17.92
N SER A 2 24.14 -14.07 18.86
CA SER A 2 24.71 -15.43 18.73
C SER A 2 23.68 -16.56 18.87
N LEU A 3 22.54 -16.32 19.53
CA LEU A 3 21.48 -17.31 19.77
C LEU A 3 20.28 -17.18 18.82
N GLY A 4 20.12 -16.02 18.15
CA GLY A 4 18.97 -15.78 17.28
C GLY A 4 17.65 -15.58 18.04
N GLU A 5 17.68 -14.98 19.23
CA GLU A 5 16.49 -14.77 20.07
C GLU A 5 16.16 -13.28 20.21
N PHE A 6 14.87 -12.96 20.21
CA PHE A 6 14.34 -11.63 20.51
C PHE A 6 13.78 -11.60 21.94
N PRO A 7 14.07 -10.57 22.76
CA PRO A 7 13.67 -10.56 24.17
C PRO A 7 12.14 -10.57 24.37
N ASP A 8 11.62 -11.53 25.13
CA ASP A 8 10.17 -11.67 25.38
C ASP A 8 9.56 -10.46 26.08
N ALA A 9 10.31 -9.81 26.97
CA ALA A 9 9.88 -8.59 27.66
C ALA A 9 9.56 -7.42 26.69
N LEU A 10 10.01 -7.50 25.44
CA LEU A 10 9.79 -6.49 24.40
C LEU A 10 8.69 -6.88 23.40
N LYS A 11 8.01 -8.03 23.57
CA LYS A 11 7.01 -8.55 22.61
C LYS A 11 5.58 -8.06 22.87
N THR A 12 5.37 -7.18 23.84
CA THR A 12 4.05 -6.62 24.16
C THR A 12 3.90 -5.18 23.64
N SER A 13 2.94 -4.95 22.75
CA SER A 13 2.56 -3.60 22.28
C SER A 13 1.36 -3.03 23.04
N THR A 14 1.25 -1.70 23.06
CA THR A 14 0.05 -1.01 23.58
C THR A 14 -0.65 -0.24 22.47
N ILE A 15 -1.90 -0.59 22.17
CA ILE A 15 -2.76 0.10 21.20
C ILE A 15 -3.47 1.26 21.88
N ILE A 16 -3.33 2.46 21.33
CA ILE A 16 -4.07 3.65 21.72
C ILE A 16 -5.03 3.97 20.56
N PRO A 17 -6.35 3.73 20.71
CA PRO A 17 -7.30 4.01 19.66
C PRO A 17 -7.57 5.52 19.60
N ILE A 18 -7.42 6.12 18.41
CA ILE A 18 -7.73 7.52 18.15
C ILE A 18 -8.96 7.62 17.25
N PRO A 19 -10.00 8.37 17.63
CA PRO A 19 -11.19 8.50 16.79
C PRO A 19 -10.87 9.19 15.45
N LYS A 20 -11.31 8.59 14.33
CA LYS A 20 -11.21 9.19 12.98
C LYS A 20 -12.25 10.30 12.79
N ILE A 21 -13.39 10.19 13.46
CA ILE A 21 -14.49 11.16 13.47
C ILE A 21 -14.88 11.49 14.92
N ALA A 22 -15.41 12.69 15.16
CA ALA A 22 -15.82 13.09 16.50
C ALA A 22 -16.98 12.21 17.02
N ASN A 23 -16.94 11.85 18.30
CA ASN A 23 -18.01 11.15 19.03
C ASN A 23 -18.42 9.77 18.48
N THR A 24 -17.53 9.06 17.80
CA THR A 24 -17.79 7.68 17.38
C THR A 24 -17.77 6.68 18.54
N SER A 25 -18.66 5.69 18.46
CA SER A 25 -18.65 4.47 19.27
C SER A 25 -18.24 3.22 18.48
N GLU A 26 -18.06 3.33 17.16
CA GLU A 26 -17.79 2.21 16.27
C GLU A 26 -16.29 1.91 16.20
N ALA A 27 -15.89 0.66 16.49
CA ALA A 27 -14.48 0.27 16.54
C ALA A 27 -13.73 0.54 15.22
N GLU A 28 -14.40 0.37 14.08
CA GLU A 28 -13.83 0.59 12.74
C GLU A 28 -13.50 2.06 12.47
N GLU A 29 -14.14 2.97 13.20
CA GLU A 29 -13.94 4.41 13.10
C GLU A 29 -12.81 4.90 14.01
N PHE A 30 -12.15 4.02 14.76
CA PHE A 30 -10.89 4.32 15.42
C PHE A 30 -9.70 3.97 14.52
N ARG A 31 -8.64 4.78 14.62
CA ARG A 31 -7.32 4.45 14.13
C ARG A 31 -6.51 3.89 15.30
N PRO A 32 -6.07 2.62 15.24
CA PRO A 32 -5.16 2.10 16.26
C PRO A 32 -3.79 2.77 16.09
N ILE A 33 -3.24 3.30 17.19
CA ILE A 33 -1.83 3.68 17.28
C ILE A 33 -1.13 2.69 18.18
N ASN A 34 -0.31 1.84 17.59
CA ASN A 34 0.53 0.92 18.34
C ASN A 34 1.76 1.64 18.91
N THR A 35 1.92 1.52 20.22
CA THR A 35 3.08 1.99 20.98
C THR A 35 3.92 0.79 21.35
N LEU A 36 5.06 0.65 20.68
CA LEU A 36 6.06 -0.37 20.96
C LEU A 36 7.05 0.10 22.04
N PRO A 37 7.62 -0.82 22.84
CA PRO A 37 8.73 -0.51 23.74
C PRO A 37 9.87 0.23 23.03
N THR A 38 10.44 1.24 23.69
CA THR A 38 11.53 2.05 23.10
C THR A 38 12.74 1.19 22.73
N PHE A 39 13.08 0.21 23.57
CA PHE A 39 14.18 -0.72 23.31
C PHE A 39 13.91 -1.66 22.13
N GLU A 40 12.64 -2.04 21.89
CA GLU A 40 12.27 -2.78 20.67
C GLU A 40 12.64 -1.95 19.44
N LYS A 41 12.21 -0.69 19.38
CA LYS A 41 12.49 0.20 18.23
C LYS A 41 13.99 0.39 17.99
N LEU A 42 14.80 0.42 19.04
CA LEU A 42 16.26 0.53 18.94
C LEU A 42 16.87 -0.73 18.29
N ILE A 43 16.45 -1.92 18.75
CA ILE A 43 16.92 -3.19 18.18
C ILE A 43 16.44 -3.32 16.72
N GLU A 44 15.17 -3.01 16.46
CA GLU A 44 14.60 -3.00 15.11
C GLU A 44 15.39 -2.09 14.18
N ARG A 45 15.81 -0.89 14.63
CA ARG A 45 16.64 0.03 13.83
C ARG A 45 17.97 -0.61 13.41
N ALA A 46 18.66 -1.26 14.34
CA ALA A 46 19.94 -1.92 14.05
C ALA A 46 19.79 -3.07 13.05
N VAL A 47 18.70 -3.85 13.14
CA VAL A 47 18.40 -4.92 12.17
C VAL A 47 17.97 -4.34 10.83
N TYR A 48 17.16 -3.28 10.84
CA TYR A 48 16.69 -2.59 9.65
C TYR A 48 17.86 -2.11 8.80
N GLU A 49 18.84 -1.45 9.40
CA GLU A 49 20.01 -0.93 8.67
C GLU A 49 20.80 -2.05 7.99
N GLN A 50 21.07 -3.14 8.69
CA GLN A 50 21.75 -4.32 8.13
C GLN A 50 20.94 -4.98 6.99
N LEU A 51 19.62 -5.08 7.17
CA LEU A 51 18.76 -5.72 6.19
C LEU A 51 18.64 -4.86 4.92
N VAL A 52 18.45 -3.56 5.07
CA VAL A 52 18.43 -2.62 3.93
C VAL A 52 19.74 -2.67 3.16
N GLU A 53 20.88 -2.62 3.85
CA GLU A 53 22.19 -2.73 3.20
C GLU A 53 22.32 -4.02 2.38
N TYR A 54 21.91 -5.16 2.95
CA TYR A 54 21.91 -6.45 2.25
C TYR A 54 20.98 -6.44 1.02
N PHE A 55 19.75 -5.94 1.15
CA PHE A 55 18.79 -5.90 0.03
C PHE A 55 19.23 -4.94 -1.08
N ASP A 56 19.79 -3.79 -0.74
CA ASP A 56 20.28 -2.80 -1.70
C ASP A 56 21.52 -3.31 -2.44
N LYS A 57 22.51 -3.87 -1.71
CA LYS A 57 23.74 -4.43 -2.29
C LYS A 57 23.45 -5.52 -3.32
N ASN A 58 22.46 -6.36 -3.04
CA ASN A 58 22.07 -7.47 -3.89
C ASN A 58 20.91 -7.15 -4.86
N LYS A 59 20.41 -5.90 -4.86
CA LYS A 59 19.30 -5.42 -5.71
C LYS A 59 18.07 -6.34 -5.63
N LEU A 60 17.70 -6.75 -4.42
CA LEU A 60 16.65 -7.75 -4.19
C LEU A 60 15.23 -7.15 -4.23
N LEU A 61 15.08 -5.87 -3.94
CA LEU A 61 13.79 -5.20 -4.05
C LEU A 61 13.48 -4.82 -5.49
N PHE A 62 12.23 -5.04 -5.89
CA PHE A 62 11.70 -4.61 -7.18
C PHE A 62 11.89 -3.10 -7.37
N THR A 63 12.29 -2.72 -8.59
CA THR A 63 12.67 -1.33 -8.91
C THR A 63 11.51 -0.35 -8.71
N ASN A 64 10.29 -0.71 -9.12
CA ASN A 64 9.12 0.17 -8.98
C ASN A 64 8.35 -0.11 -7.67
N GLN A 65 9.06 -0.48 -6.61
CA GLN A 65 8.52 -0.51 -5.26
C GLN A 65 9.12 0.65 -4.48
N SER A 66 8.34 1.71 -4.25
CA SER A 66 8.85 3.01 -3.78
C SER A 66 8.49 3.37 -2.33
N GLY A 67 7.41 2.81 -1.78
CA GLY A 67 6.98 3.11 -0.41
C GLY A 67 8.05 2.75 0.61
N PHE A 68 8.25 3.61 1.62
CA PHE A 68 9.19 3.40 2.74
C PHE A 68 10.67 3.14 2.37
N ARG A 69 11.09 3.52 1.15
CA ARG A 69 12.48 3.39 0.71
C ARG A 69 13.20 4.73 0.70
N LYS A 70 14.48 4.69 1.02
CA LYS A 70 15.36 5.86 0.92
C LYS A 70 15.51 6.28 -0.54
N ASN A 71 15.48 7.60 -0.79
CA ASN A 71 15.55 8.20 -2.13
C ASN A 71 14.35 7.88 -3.05
N HIS A 72 13.24 7.41 -2.49
CA HIS A 72 11.96 7.27 -3.18
C HIS A 72 10.93 8.20 -2.53
N SER A 73 9.98 8.69 -3.32
CA SER A 73 8.89 9.55 -2.83
C SER A 73 7.60 9.29 -3.61
N CYS A 74 6.47 9.76 -3.06
CA CYS A 74 5.17 9.73 -3.75
C CYS A 74 5.26 10.39 -5.12
N GLU A 75 5.96 11.52 -5.21
CA GLU A 75 6.17 12.30 -6.43
C GLU A 75 6.96 11.52 -7.47
N SER A 76 8.05 10.86 -7.07
CA SER A 76 8.85 10.05 -8.01
C SER A 76 8.07 8.86 -8.58
N ALA A 77 7.28 8.18 -7.74
CA ALA A 77 6.44 7.06 -8.16
C ALA A 77 5.29 7.53 -9.07
N LEU A 78 4.66 8.66 -8.74
CA LEU A 78 3.63 9.27 -9.55
C LEU A 78 4.18 9.73 -10.91
N GLN A 79 5.34 10.39 -10.93
CA GLN A 79 5.98 10.86 -12.15
C GLN A 79 6.31 9.69 -13.07
N LEU A 80 6.79 8.57 -12.53
CA LEU A 80 7.01 7.34 -13.30
C LEU A 80 5.71 6.84 -13.93
N THR A 81 4.63 6.73 -13.15
CA THR A 81 3.31 6.31 -13.66
C THR A 81 2.81 7.22 -14.78
N VAL A 82 2.79 8.54 -14.56
CA VAL A 82 2.29 9.51 -15.53
C VAL A 82 3.14 9.48 -16.80
N THR A 83 4.47 9.45 -16.67
CA THR A 83 5.37 9.42 -17.83
C THR A 83 5.16 8.16 -18.67
N LYS A 84 4.98 7.00 -18.01
CA LYS A 84 4.66 5.76 -18.71
C LYS A 84 3.32 5.88 -19.43
N PHE A 85 2.27 6.28 -18.74
CA PHE A 85 0.93 6.34 -19.34
C PHE A 85 0.87 7.32 -20.51
N LYS A 86 1.44 8.53 -20.38
CA LYS A 86 1.51 9.50 -21.48
C LYS A 86 2.20 8.93 -22.70
N ARG A 87 3.35 8.25 -22.52
CA ARG A 87 4.06 7.60 -23.63
C ARG A 87 3.21 6.56 -24.37
N GLU A 88 2.41 5.78 -23.63
CA GLU A 88 1.53 4.77 -24.25
C GLU A 88 0.35 5.44 -24.99
N ILE A 89 -0.24 6.49 -24.41
CA ILE A 89 -1.34 7.28 -25.01
C ILE A 89 -0.87 8.00 -26.27
N ASP A 90 0.32 8.60 -26.24
CA ASP A 90 0.97 9.25 -27.39
C ASP A 90 1.25 8.24 -28.51
N GLY A 91 1.52 6.99 -28.14
CA GLY A 91 1.62 5.84 -29.05
C GLY A 91 0.28 5.33 -29.57
N GLY A 92 -0.83 6.01 -29.27
CA GLY A 92 -2.17 5.66 -29.71
C GLY A 92 -2.77 4.45 -29.01
N ARG A 93 -2.22 4.01 -27.87
CA ARG A 93 -2.76 2.89 -27.09
C ARG A 93 -3.76 3.36 -26.03
N TYR A 94 -4.67 2.47 -25.66
CA TYR A 94 -5.42 2.55 -24.41
C TYR A 94 -4.53 2.08 -23.27
N VAL A 95 -4.68 2.73 -22.11
CA VAL A 95 -4.13 2.28 -20.84
C VAL A 95 -5.28 1.94 -19.91
N VAL A 96 -5.44 0.67 -19.58
CA VAL A 96 -6.36 0.24 -18.53
C VAL A 96 -5.55 0.07 -17.27
N ALA A 97 -5.80 0.90 -16.25
CA ALA A 97 -5.12 0.81 -14.96
C ALA A 97 -6.09 0.48 -13.84
N VAL A 98 -5.66 -0.38 -12.92
CA VAL A 98 -6.39 -0.76 -11.72
C VAL A 98 -5.58 -0.37 -10.49
N PHE A 99 -6.23 0.40 -9.62
CA PHE A 99 -5.72 0.87 -8.33
C PHE A 99 -6.26 -0.06 -7.25
N LEU A 100 -5.47 -1.06 -6.87
CA LEU A 100 -5.83 -2.07 -5.88
C LEU A 100 -5.63 -1.51 -4.45
N ASP A 101 -6.66 -1.66 -3.61
CA ASP A 101 -6.63 -1.33 -2.18
C ASP A 101 -6.56 -2.64 -1.38
N LEU A 102 -5.52 -2.83 -0.56
CA LEU A 102 -5.38 -4.03 0.28
C LEU A 102 -6.00 -3.82 1.67
N LYS A 103 -6.87 -4.75 2.10
CA LYS A 103 -7.50 -4.68 3.42
C LYS A 103 -6.47 -4.94 4.52
N ARG A 104 -6.20 -3.93 5.34
CA ARG A 104 -5.39 -4.03 6.57
C ARG A 104 -4.06 -4.77 6.31
N ALA A 105 -3.36 -4.40 5.23
CA ALA A 105 -2.28 -5.21 4.65
C ALA A 105 -1.15 -5.56 5.64
N PHE A 106 -0.77 -4.63 6.51
CA PHE A 106 0.24 -4.85 7.56
C PHE A 106 -0.21 -5.82 8.66
N GLU A 107 -1.50 -5.81 8.96
CA GLU A 107 -2.08 -6.59 10.06
C GLU A 107 -2.45 -8.02 9.62
N THR A 108 -2.52 -8.26 8.31
CA THR A 108 -2.90 -9.54 7.71
C THR A 108 -1.71 -10.37 7.21
N ILE A 109 -0.48 -9.86 7.34
CA ILE A 109 0.74 -10.60 6.96
C ILE A 109 0.79 -11.94 7.70
N ASP A 110 0.92 -13.03 6.96
CA ASP A 110 1.17 -14.34 7.54
C ASP A 110 2.67 -14.48 7.87
N ARG A 111 2.97 -14.73 9.15
CA ARG A 111 4.36 -14.78 9.64
C ARG A 111 5.15 -15.95 9.07
N ASN A 112 4.49 -17.09 8.82
CA ASN A 112 5.16 -18.27 8.25
C ASN A 112 5.49 -18.04 6.77
N ILE A 113 4.59 -17.42 6.02
CA ILE A 113 4.86 -17.01 4.63
C ILE A 113 5.98 -15.97 4.60
N LEU A 114 5.96 -14.98 5.49
CA LEU A 114 7.03 -13.97 5.60
C LEU A 114 8.39 -14.63 5.88
N LEU A 115 8.47 -15.52 6.86
CA LEU A 115 9.71 -16.25 7.16
C LEU A 115 10.19 -17.10 5.97
N THR A 116 9.26 -17.71 5.23
CA THR A 116 9.58 -18.46 4.01
C THR A 116 10.16 -17.54 2.94
N LYS A 117 9.55 -16.38 2.69
CA LYS A 117 10.07 -15.39 1.74
C LYS A 117 11.45 -14.87 2.16
N LEU A 118 11.66 -14.56 3.45
CA LEU A 118 12.98 -14.15 3.96
C LEU A 118 14.06 -15.20 3.65
N ARG A 119 13.75 -16.50 3.83
CA ARG A 119 14.65 -17.59 3.44
C ARG A 119 14.92 -17.62 1.93
N CYS A 120 13.91 -17.40 1.09
CA CYS A 120 14.07 -17.31 -0.37
C CYS A 120 14.98 -16.14 -0.79
N TYR A 121 15.03 -15.05 -0.01
CA TYR A 121 15.97 -13.93 -0.22
C TYR A 121 17.38 -14.19 0.35
N GLY A 122 17.67 -15.42 0.81
CA GLY A 122 18.98 -15.82 1.32
C GLY A 122 19.21 -15.54 2.81
N ILE A 123 18.17 -15.18 3.57
CA ILE A 123 18.29 -14.95 5.01
C ILE A 123 18.22 -16.29 5.74
N GLY A 124 19.35 -16.73 6.29
CA GLY A 124 19.48 -18.01 6.98
C GLY A 124 20.15 -17.91 8.35
N GLY A 125 20.50 -19.07 8.90
CA GLY A 125 21.25 -19.20 10.15
C GLY A 125 20.55 -18.55 11.36
N ASN A 126 21.31 -17.84 12.19
CA ASN A 126 20.75 -17.19 13.39
C ASN A 126 19.90 -15.97 13.08
N VAL A 127 20.01 -15.39 11.87
CA VAL A 127 19.21 -14.22 11.48
C VAL A 127 17.75 -14.61 11.28
N ILE A 128 17.49 -15.73 10.59
CA ILE A 128 16.11 -16.19 10.40
C ILE A 128 15.48 -16.65 11.73
N LYS A 129 16.27 -17.28 12.61
CA LYS A 129 15.83 -17.61 13.98
C LYS A 129 15.45 -16.36 14.76
N TRP A 130 16.21 -15.28 14.59
CA TRP A 130 15.89 -14.00 15.23
C TRP A 130 14.56 -13.43 14.72
N PHE A 131 14.29 -13.49 13.41
CA PHE A 131 12.98 -13.08 12.86
C PHE A 131 11.84 -13.96 13.37
N GLU A 132 12.05 -15.27 13.45
CA GLU A 132 11.08 -16.22 14.00
C GLU A 132 10.75 -15.89 15.47
N SER A 133 11.77 -15.65 16.30
CA SER A 133 11.60 -15.22 17.68
C SER A 133 10.94 -13.84 17.79
N TYR A 134 11.32 -12.87 16.94
CA TYR A 134 10.76 -11.52 16.91
C TYR A 134 9.26 -11.48 16.55
N LEU A 135 8.82 -12.39 15.67
CA LEU A 135 7.45 -12.46 15.18
C LEU A 135 6.54 -13.37 16.04
N THR A 136 7.07 -14.26 16.86
CA THR A 136 6.27 -15.24 17.62
C THR A 136 5.95 -14.76 19.04
N ASP A 137 4.86 -15.25 19.64
CA ASP A 137 4.41 -14.94 21.01
C ASP A 137 4.23 -13.46 21.30
N ARG A 138 3.83 -12.71 20.27
CA ARG A 138 3.54 -11.28 20.40
C ARG A 138 2.20 -11.07 21.08
N LYS A 139 2.16 -10.09 21.98
CA LYS A 139 0.96 -9.69 22.69
C LYS A 139 0.64 -8.22 22.44
N GLN A 140 -0.64 -7.88 22.59
CA GLN A 140 -1.12 -6.53 22.50
C GLN A 140 -2.15 -6.26 23.60
N LYS A 141 -2.21 -5.01 24.06
CA LYS A 141 -3.25 -4.52 24.98
C LYS A 141 -3.75 -3.16 24.53
N VAL A 142 -5.00 -2.83 24.83
CA VAL A 142 -5.61 -1.55 24.45
C VAL A 142 -5.57 -0.61 25.65
N LYS A 143 -5.13 0.64 25.44
CA LYS A 143 -5.23 1.73 26.41
C LYS A 143 -6.29 2.73 25.96
N TYR A 144 -7.39 2.84 26.70
CA TYR A 144 -8.46 3.80 26.43
C TYR A 144 -8.82 4.55 27.72
N ASN A 145 -8.87 5.89 27.67
CA ASN A 145 -9.14 6.75 28.83
C ASN A 145 -8.33 6.38 30.09
N ASN A 146 -7.03 6.09 29.92
CA ASN A 146 -6.09 5.64 30.96
C ASN A 146 -6.36 4.26 31.57
N VAL A 147 -7.34 3.53 31.09
CA VAL A 147 -7.58 2.12 31.45
C VAL A 147 -6.87 1.21 30.46
N LEU A 148 -6.28 0.13 30.94
CA LEU A 148 -5.66 -0.92 30.12
C LEU A 148 -6.58 -2.14 30.08
N SER A 149 -6.70 -2.76 28.90
CA SER A 149 -7.29 -4.08 28.76
C SER A 149 -6.34 -5.18 29.21
N ASP A 150 -6.86 -6.40 29.30
CA ASP A 150 -6.05 -7.61 29.35
C ASP A 150 -5.16 -7.74 28.11
N GLU A 151 -4.08 -8.50 28.26
CA GLU A 151 -3.19 -8.86 27.15
C GLU A 151 -3.84 -9.92 26.27
N VAL A 152 -3.80 -9.71 24.96
CA VAL A 152 -4.29 -10.66 23.96
C VAL A 152 -3.15 -11.01 23.02
N SER A 153 -3.04 -12.29 22.67
CA SER A 153 -2.07 -12.75 21.67
C SER A 153 -2.38 -12.16 20.29
N SER A 154 -1.33 -11.75 19.58
CA SER A 154 -1.39 -11.29 18.20
C SER A 154 -0.76 -12.38 17.33
N GLU A 155 -1.55 -12.99 16.45
CA GLU A 155 -1.12 -14.14 15.63
C GLU A 155 -0.69 -13.76 14.22
N PHE A 156 -1.15 -12.61 13.72
CA PHE A 156 -0.90 -12.15 12.35
C PHE A 156 -0.22 -10.78 12.35
N GLY A 157 0.26 -10.41 11.17
CA GLY A 157 0.78 -9.10 10.89
C GLY A 157 2.18 -8.86 11.45
N VAL A 158 2.68 -7.69 11.09
CA VAL A 158 3.81 -7.04 11.75
C VAL A 158 3.28 -5.95 12.68
N PRO A 159 3.96 -5.65 13.80
CA PRO A 159 3.47 -4.64 14.72
C PRO A 159 3.38 -3.28 14.01
N GLN A 160 2.20 -2.65 14.02
CA GLN A 160 2.06 -1.31 13.48
C GLN A 160 2.94 -0.34 14.31
N GLY A 161 3.57 0.64 13.68
CA GLY A 161 4.54 1.51 14.36
C GLY A 161 5.90 0.86 14.63
N SER A 162 6.13 -0.35 14.15
CA SER A 162 7.45 -0.98 14.03
C SER A 162 8.32 -0.24 13.01
N VAL A 163 9.61 -0.14 13.30
CA VAL A 163 10.64 0.33 12.38
C VAL A 163 10.89 -0.72 11.28
N LEU A 164 10.83 -2.01 11.63
CA LEU A 164 11.00 -3.12 10.69
C LEU A 164 9.74 -3.44 9.87
N GLY A 165 8.57 -3.24 10.46
CA GLY A 165 7.28 -3.59 9.86
C GLY A 165 7.12 -3.15 8.39
N PRO A 166 7.38 -1.86 8.06
CA PRO A 166 7.38 -1.37 6.68
C PRO A 166 8.26 -2.21 5.74
N LEU A 167 9.52 -2.46 6.11
CA LEU A 167 10.46 -3.22 5.28
C LEU A 167 10.02 -4.69 5.12
N LEU A 168 9.51 -5.30 6.19
CA LEU A 168 9.01 -6.68 6.14
C LEU A 168 7.80 -6.80 5.21
N PHE A 169 6.91 -5.80 5.20
CA PHE A 169 5.80 -5.75 4.25
C PHE A 169 6.29 -5.58 2.80
N LEU A 170 7.26 -4.70 2.57
CA LEU A 170 7.89 -4.56 1.25
C LEU A 170 8.45 -5.88 0.75
N ILE A 171 9.17 -6.62 1.60
CA ILE A 171 9.72 -7.94 1.29
C ILE A 171 8.61 -8.96 1.00
N TYR A 172 7.51 -8.90 1.77
CA TYR A 172 6.37 -9.79 1.62
C TYR A 172 5.67 -9.64 0.26
N LEU A 173 5.51 -8.40 -0.20
CA LEU A 173 4.82 -8.09 -1.46
C LEU A 173 5.75 -8.15 -2.68
N ASN A 174 7.06 -8.06 -2.49
CA ASN A 174 8.06 -7.81 -3.52
C ASN A 174 8.00 -8.74 -4.74
N ASP A 175 7.66 -10.01 -4.53
CA ASP A 175 7.58 -11.05 -5.56
C ASP A 175 6.25 -11.04 -6.36
N ILE A 176 5.29 -10.15 -6.04
CA ILE A 176 4.05 -9.98 -6.82
C ILE A 176 4.31 -9.79 -8.31
N VAL A 177 5.42 -9.13 -8.66
CA VAL A 177 5.81 -8.85 -10.04
C VAL A 177 6.18 -10.11 -10.83
N ASN A 178 6.53 -11.21 -10.15
CA ASN A 178 6.80 -12.50 -10.79
C ASN A 178 5.51 -13.24 -11.17
N TYR A 179 4.36 -12.80 -10.64
CA TYR A 179 3.05 -13.38 -10.91
C TYR A 179 2.16 -12.44 -11.72
N CYS A 180 2.50 -11.16 -11.82
CA CYS A 180 1.67 -10.16 -12.47
C CYS A 180 1.93 -10.13 -13.99
N ASP A 181 0.96 -10.58 -14.80
CA ASP A 181 1.00 -10.50 -16.27
C ASP A 181 0.48 -9.15 -16.80
N CYS A 182 0.96 -8.06 -16.18
CA CYS A 182 0.65 -6.69 -16.57
C CYS A 182 1.84 -6.05 -17.28
N ASP A 183 1.58 -5.06 -18.14
CA ASP A 183 2.63 -4.29 -18.81
C ASP A 183 3.37 -3.35 -17.85
N PHE A 184 2.70 -2.97 -16.75
CA PHE A 184 3.27 -2.09 -15.76
C PHE A 184 2.72 -2.38 -14.36
N VAL A 185 3.62 -2.37 -13.39
CA VAL A 185 3.33 -2.49 -11.97
C VAL A 185 4.09 -1.38 -11.24
N ASN A 186 3.39 -0.68 -10.35
CA ASN A 186 3.98 0.31 -9.45
C ASN A 186 3.44 0.09 -8.04
N LEU A 187 4.35 -0.18 -7.10
CA LEU A 187 4.04 -0.53 -5.73
C LEU A 187 4.45 0.62 -4.81
N PHE A 188 3.54 1.07 -3.97
CA PHE A 188 3.84 2.06 -2.95
C PHE A 188 3.21 1.63 -1.64
N ALA A 189 3.98 0.92 -0.81
CA ALA A 189 3.42 0.26 0.37
C ALA A 189 2.21 -0.60 -0.03
N ASP A 190 1.06 -0.40 0.60
CA ASP A 190 -0.19 -1.10 0.33
C ASP A 190 -0.92 -0.62 -0.93
N ASP A 191 -0.58 0.55 -1.48
CA ASP A 191 -1.10 1.02 -2.77
C ASP A 191 -0.44 0.24 -3.92
N THR A 192 -1.23 -0.60 -4.58
CA THR A 192 -0.77 -1.41 -5.73
C THR A 192 -1.43 -0.91 -7.00
N LEU A 193 -0.64 -0.37 -7.93
CA LEU A 193 -1.09 0.01 -9.26
C LEU A 193 -0.63 -1.02 -10.28
N VAL A 194 -1.56 -1.53 -11.08
CA VAL A 194 -1.27 -2.39 -12.22
C VAL A 194 -1.91 -1.81 -13.48
N ALA A 195 -1.23 -1.92 -14.63
CA ALA A 195 -1.74 -1.43 -15.89
C ALA A 195 -1.42 -2.35 -17.06
N CYS A 196 -2.37 -2.43 -17.99
CA CYS A 196 -2.24 -3.10 -19.28
C CYS A 196 -2.41 -2.07 -20.40
N TYR A 197 -1.74 -2.30 -21.53
CA TYR A 197 -1.75 -1.43 -22.69
C TYR A 197 -2.10 -2.22 -23.95
N ASP A 198 -2.96 -1.67 -24.80
CA ASP A 198 -3.21 -2.21 -26.15
C ASP A 198 -3.77 -1.10 -27.05
N THR A 199 -3.59 -1.23 -28.36
CA THR A 199 -4.26 -0.37 -29.35
C THR A 199 -5.77 -0.59 -29.42
N ASP A 200 -6.23 -1.78 -29.03
CA ASP A 200 -7.61 -2.23 -29.00
C ASP A 200 -8.10 -2.35 -27.55
N LEU A 201 -9.23 -1.70 -27.24
CA LEU A 201 -9.72 -1.62 -25.87
C LEU A 201 -10.18 -2.99 -25.34
N ASP A 202 -10.84 -3.80 -26.15
CA ASP A 202 -11.35 -5.10 -25.73
C ASP A 202 -10.21 -6.06 -25.40
N LYS A 203 -9.15 -6.05 -26.22
CA LYS A 203 -7.91 -6.80 -25.93
C LYS A 203 -7.26 -6.32 -24.65
N CYS A 204 -7.20 -5.00 -24.43
CA CYS A 204 -6.64 -4.43 -23.22
C CYS A 204 -7.42 -4.86 -21.96
N ILE A 205 -8.75 -4.88 -22.03
CA ILE A 205 -9.64 -5.32 -20.95
C ILE A 205 -9.50 -6.82 -20.70
N GLN A 206 -9.45 -7.64 -21.75
CA GLN A 206 -9.22 -9.08 -21.63
C GLN A 206 -7.87 -9.38 -20.98
N LYS A 207 -6.81 -8.65 -21.36
CA LYS A 207 -5.49 -8.76 -20.75
C LYS A 207 -5.53 -8.40 -19.27
N MET A 208 -6.17 -7.29 -18.91
CA MET A 208 -6.32 -6.88 -17.53
C MET A 208 -7.10 -7.91 -16.68
N ASN A 209 -8.21 -8.46 -17.19
CA ASN A 209 -8.97 -9.50 -16.47
C ASN A 209 -8.11 -10.75 -16.20
N LYS A 210 -7.35 -11.23 -17.20
CA LYS A 210 -6.40 -12.34 -17.00
C LYS A 210 -5.36 -12.02 -15.94
N ALA A 211 -4.81 -10.81 -15.95
CA ALA A 211 -3.86 -10.39 -14.94
C ALA A 211 -4.47 -10.32 -13.54
N LEU A 212 -5.71 -9.81 -13.41
CA LEU A 212 -6.45 -9.78 -12.14
C LEU A 212 -6.74 -11.18 -11.60
N GLU A 213 -7.08 -12.15 -12.45
CA GLU A 213 -7.27 -13.55 -12.04
C GLU A 213 -5.99 -14.18 -11.48
N ILE A 214 -4.83 -13.88 -12.06
CA ILE A 214 -3.53 -14.36 -11.54
C ILE A 214 -3.19 -13.65 -10.23
N LEU A 215 -3.40 -12.34 -10.15
CA LEU A 215 -3.20 -11.56 -8.93
C LEU A 215 -4.13 -12.02 -7.80
N GLU A 216 -5.36 -12.40 -8.11
CA GLU A 216 -6.30 -12.97 -7.14
C GLU A 216 -5.72 -14.22 -6.48
N LYS A 217 -5.17 -15.14 -7.28
CA LYS A 217 -4.49 -16.35 -6.78
C LYS A 217 -3.27 -16.00 -5.95
N TYR A 218 -2.49 -15.00 -6.38
CA TYR A 218 -1.34 -14.51 -5.63
C TYR A 218 -1.76 -13.98 -4.25
N PHE A 219 -2.76 -13.10 -4.18
CA PHE A 219 -3.24 -12.55 -2.92
C PHE A 219 -3.79 -13.64 -1.99
N ASN A 220 -4.58 -14.58 -2.52
CA ASN A 220 -5.10 -15.70 -1.75
C ASN A 220 -3.98 -16.59 -1.18
N THR A 221 -2.98 -16.92 -1.99
CA THR A 221 -1.82 -17.73 -1.57
C THR A 221 -1.03 -17.03 -0.48
N ASN A 222 -0.90 -15.70 -0.58
CA ASN A 222 -0.22 -14.87 0.39
C ASN A 222 -1.13 -14.39 1.54
N LYS A 223 -2.34 -14.95 1.69
CA LYS A 223 -3.32 -14.56 2.72
C LYS A 223 -3.59 -13.03 2.79
N LEU A 224 -3.41 -12.33 1.68
CA LEU A 224 -3.78 -10.92 1.51
C LEU A 224 -5.20 -10.85 0.92
N LYS A 225 -5.90 -9.76 1.22
CA LYS A 225 -7.27 -9.56 0.73
C LYS A 225 -7.41 -8.20 0.06
N VAL A 226 -7.87 -8.19 -1.19
CA VAL A 226 -8.20 -6.94 -1.89
C VAL A 226 -9.55 -6.41 -1.38
N ASN A 227 -9.63 -5.09 -1.27
CA ASN A 227 -10.83 -4.36 -0.99
C ASN A 227 -11.50 -3.93 -2.29
N VAL A 228 -12.32 -4.81 -2.86
CA VAL A 228 -12.91 -4.58 -4.19
C VAL A 228 -13.74 -3.29 -4.23
N SER A 229 -14.44 -2.92 -3.16
CA SER A 229 -15.25 -1.68 -3.13
C SER A 229 -14.42 -0.40 -3.14
N LYS A 230 -13.17 -0.44 -2.67
CA LYS A 230 -12.22 0.67 -2.75
C LYS A 230 -11.29 0.61 -3.96
N THR A 231 -11.19 -0.56 -4.59
CA THR A 231 -10.45 -0.74 -5.83
C THR A 231 -11.16 0.00 -6.96
N LYS A 232 -10.39 0.74 -7.76
CA LYS A 232 -10.92 1.53 -8.89
C LYS A 232 -10.16 1.20 -10.16
N ALA A 233 -10.84 1.27 -11.30
CA ALA A 233 -10.24 1.19 -12.62
C ALA A 233 -10.39 2.52 -13.36
N ILE A 234 -9.38 2.90 -14.15
CA ILE A 234 -9.44 4.04 -15.07
C ILE A 234 -8.94 3.59 -16.43
N ILE A 235 -9.63 4.04 -17.49
CA ILE A 235 -9.15 3.94 -18.86
C ILE A 235 -8.54 5.29 -19.24
N PHE A 236 -7.24 5.32 -19.48
CA PHE A 236 -6.55 6.51 -20.00
C PHE A 236 -6.33 6.39 -21.50
N THR A 237 -6.69 7.45 -22.22
CA THR A 237 -6.55 7.54 -23.69
C THR A 237 -6.73 9.00 -24.13
N THR A 238 -6.64 9.27 -25.43
CA THR A 238 -6.93 10.60 -25.96
C THR A 238 -8.42 10.93 -25.84
N LYS A 239 -8.76 12.22 -25.72
CA LYS A 239 -10.16 12.68 -25.64
C LYS A 239 -11.05 12.13 -26.78
N TYR A 240 -10.51 12.05 -27.99
CA TYR A 240 -11.22 11.50 -29.15
C TYR A 240 -11.61 10.03 -28.96
N LYS A 241 -10.66 9.20 -28.50
CA LYS A 241 -10.90 7.77 -28.23
C LYS A 241 -11.78 7.57 -27.00
N TYR A 242 -11.58 8.37 -25.95
CA TYR A 242 -12.36 8.29 -24.72
C TYR A 242 -13.87 8.44 -24.97
N ASN A 243 -14.24 9.40 -25.83
CA ASN A 243 -15.64 9.65 -26.19
C ASN A 243 -16.31 8.52 -27.00
N GLN A 244 -15.54 7.55 -27.50
CA GLN A 244 -16.04 6.39 -28.25
C GLN A 244 -16.19 5.14 -27.37
N ILE A 245 -15.79 5.23 -26.10
CA ILE A 245 -15.85 4.09 -25.18
C ILE A 245 -17.30 3.86 -24.78
N ASP A 246 -17.79 2.65 -25.04
CA ASP A 246 -19.05 2.17 -24.50
C ASP A 246 -18.82 1.42 -23.18
N PHE A 247 -18.93 2.15 -22.07
CA PHE A 247 -18.74 1.59 -20.73
C PHE A 247 -19.79 0.52 -20.36
N ALA A 248 -20.94 0.44 -21.04
CA ALA A 248 -21.95 -0.58 -20.76
C ALA A 248 -21.49 -1.98 -21.19
N ASN A 249 -20.57 -2.05 -22.16
CA ASN A 249 -20.07 -3.30 -22.74
C ASN A 249 -18.68 -3.70 -22.22
N ILE A 250 -18.17 -3.01 -21.21
CA ILE A 250 -16.85 -3.27 -20.63
C ILE A 250 -17.03 -3.72 -19.19
N ASN A 251 -16.34 -4.81 -18.81
CA ASN A 251 -16.35 -5.31 -17.44
C ASN A 251 -14.94 -5.74 -17.01
N LEU A 252 -14.54 -5.29 -15.82
CA LEU A 252 -13.40 -5.82 -15.09
C LEU A 252 -13.90 -6.44 -13.80
N SER A 253 -13.39 -7.60 -13.44
CA SER A 253 -13.76 -8.24 -12.18
C SER A 253 -12.54 -8.82 -11.46
N ILE A 254 -12.64 -8.86 -10.14
CA ILE A 254 -11.73 -9.57 -9.25
C ILE A 254 -12.58 -10.20 -8.15
N TYR A 255 -12.31 -11.46 -7.77
CA TYR A 255 -13.18 -12.24 -6.89
C TYR A 255 -14.64 -12.35 -7.39
N ASN A 256 -14.84 -12.39 -8.71
CA ASN A 256 -16.15 -12.33 -9.37
C ASN A 256 -17.00 -11.09 -9.00
N ILE A 257 -16.37 -10.04 -8.47
CA ILE A 257 -17.01 -8.77 -8.16
C ILE A 257 -16.51 -7.73 -9.17
N THR A 258 -17.44 -7.00 -9.79
CA THR A 258 -17.10 -5.94 -10.74
C THR A 258 -16.31 -4.82 -10.08
N VAL A 259 -15.20 -4.44 -10.71
CA VAL A 259 -14.40 -3.28 -10.36
C VAL A 259 -15.03 -2.04 -10.99
N GLU A 260 -15.25 -1.02 -10.18
CA GLU A 260 -15.82 0.24 -10.65
C GLU A 260 -14.85 1.00 -11.56
N PHE A 261 -15.31 1.33 -12.77
CA PHE A 261 -14.66 2.32 -13.63
C PHE A 261 -15.00 3.73 -13.18
N VAL A 262 -13.97 4.55 -12.99
CA VAL A 262 -14.09 5.96 -12.65
C VAL A 262 -13.36 6.82 -13.67
N ASN A 263 -13.77 8.07 -13.82
CA ASN A 263 -13.05 9.03 -14.65
C ASN A 263 -11.86 9.67 -13.90
N LYS A 264 -11.87 9.62 -12.57
CA LYS A 264 -10.79 10.14 -11.73
C LYS A 264 -10.62 9.36 -10.43
N CYS A 265 -9.40 9.25 -9.95
CA CYS A 265 -9.08 8.62 -8.66
C CYS A 265 -7.96 9.36 -7.96
N LYS A 266 -7.93 9.30 -6.63
CA LYS A 266 -6.82 9.80 -5.83
C LYS A 266 -5.77 8.70 -5.68
N TYR A 267 -4.56 8.95 -6.16
CA TYR A 267 -3.41 8.04 -6.08
C TYR A 267 -2.19 8.81 -5.57
N LEU A 268 -1.56 8.30 -4.50
CA LEU A 268 -0.39 8.91 -3.85
C LEU A 268 -0.55 10.40 -3.50
N GLY A 269 -1.78 10.79 -3.12
CA GLY A 269 -2.10 12.19 -2.77
C GLY A 269 -2.52 13.07 -3.95
N PHE A 270 -2.43 12.58 -5.18
CA PHE A 270 -2.75 13.32 -6.41
C PHE A 270 -4.05 12.80 -7.05
N TYR A 271 -4.79 13.67 -7.74
CA TYR A 271 -5.93 13.23 -8.54
C TYR A 271 -5.46 12.94 -9.96
N LEU A 272 -5.63 11.70 -10.40
CA LEU A 272 -5.43 11.28 -11.78
C LEU A 272 -6.80 11.21 -12.46
N ASP A 273 -6.96 11.93 -13.56
CA ASP A 273 -8.11 11.88 -14.46
C ASP A 273 -7.78 11.10 -15.74
N SER A 274 -8.81 10.58 -16.41
CA SER A 274 -8.68 9.73 -17.60
C SER A 274 -7.96 10.39 -18.79
N LEU A 275 -7.84 11.72 -18.81
CA LEU A 275 -7.15 12.47 -19.87
C LEU A 275 -5.72 12.90 -19.46
N LEU A 276 -5.36 12.73 -18.18
CA LEU A 276 -4.15 13.26 -17.57
C LEU A 276 -3.97 14.77 -17.82
N ASP A 277 -5.07 15.52 -17.81
CA ASP A 277 -5.07 16.98 -17.91
C ASP A 277 -4.89 17.68 -16.55
N PHE A 278 -5.10 16.93 -15.47
CA PHE A 278 -4.93 17.34 -14.07
C PHE A 278 -5.87 18.46 -13.62
N GLU A 279 -6.95 18.76 -14.36
CA GLU A 279 -7.93 19.78 -13.98
C GLU A 279 -8.52 19.44 -12.59
N SER A 280 -8.88 18.17 -12.38
CA SER A 280 -9.41 17.70 -11.10
C SER A 280 -8.45 17.88 -9.92
N HIS A 281 -7.14 17.83 -10.17
CA HIS A 281 -6.15 18.09 -9.12
C HIS A 281 -5.99 19.59 -8.86
N LEU A 282 -5.95 20.41 -9.91
CA LEU A 282 -5.87 21.86 -9.79
C LEU A 282 -7.06 22.43 -9.01
N ASP A 283 -8.27 21.95 -9.29
CA ASP A 283 -9.48 22.31 -8.54
C ASP A 283 -9.37 21.96 -7.06
N TYR A 284 -8.89 20.75 -6.76
CA TYR A 284 -8.70 20.30 -5.38
C TYR A 284 -7.70 21.19 -4.63
N VAL A 285 -6.55 21.49 -5.24
CA VAL A 285 -5.52 22.35 -4.64
C VAL A 285 -6.06 23.76 -4.44
N TYR A 286 -6.77 24.31 -5.43
CA TYR A 286 -7.39 25.63 -5.33
C TYR A 286 -8.37 25.72 -4.16
N ILE A 287 -9.24 24.71 -4.00
CA ILE A 287 -10.21 24.64 -2.89
C ILE A 287 -9.49 24.55 -1.54
N VAL A 288 -8.52 23.64 -1.40
CA VAL A 288 -7.78 23.44 -0.14
C VAL A 288 -7.04 24.72 0.26
N TYR A 289 -6.39 25.39 -0.70
CA TYR A 289 -5.65 26.63 -0.47
C TYR A 289 -6.59 27.77 -0.08
N THR A 290 -7.72 27.91 -0.79
CA THR A 290 -8.74 28.93 -0.50
C THR A 290 -9.33 28.74 0.90
N ILE A 291 -9.72 27.52 1.27
CA ILE A 291 -10.24 27.21 2.61
C ILE A 291 -9.18 27.50 3.69
N THR A 292 -7.92 27.14 3.44
CA THR A 292 -6.84 27.41 4.40
C THR A 292 -6.65 28.91 4.64
N ARG A 293 -6.66 29.72 3.57
CA ARG A 293 -6.60 31.19 3.70
C ARG A 293 -7.84 31.77 4.38
N LEU A 294 -9.05 31.30 4.02
CA LEU A 294 -10.30 31.75 4.64
C LEU A 294 -10.37 31.40 6.13
N ARG A 295 -9.76 30.31 6.58
CA ARG A 295 -9.68 29.95 8.01
C ARG A 295 -8.70 30.83 8.81
N ILE A 296 -7.74 31.46 8.14
CA ILE A 296 -6.77 32.39 8.77
C ILE A 296 -7.37 33.81 8.86
N LEU A 297 -8.26 34.19 7.93
CA LEU A 297 -8.86 35.53 7.88
C LEU A 297 -9.57 35.96 9.18
N PRO A 298 -10.40 35.13 9.86
CA PRO A 298 -10.96 35.47 11.15
C PRO A 298 -9.88 35.76 12.21
N LYS A 299 -8.79 34.98 12.23
CA LYS A 299 -7.67 35.19 13.19
C LYS A 299 -6.89 36.48 12.95
N LEU A 300 -6.97 37.05 11.74
CA LEU A 300 -6.39 38.35 11.41
C LEU A 300 -7.38 39.50 11.67
N MET A 301 -8.68 39.28 11.50
CA MET A 301 -9.72 40.30 11.72
C MET A 301 -10.08 40.53 13.21
N PHE A 302 -9.80 39.57 14.10
CA PHE A 302 -10.02 39.72 15.55
C PHE A 302 -8.77 40.14 16.35
N LYS A 303 -7.73 40.68 15.68
CA LYS A 303 -6.66 41.45 16.32
C LYS A 303 -6.94 42.95 16.15
N VAL A 304 -7.97 43.46 16.82
CA VAL A 304 -8.18 44.90 17.10
C VAL A 304 -8.67 45.00 18.54
#